data_AF-A0A9X4KE26-F1
#
_entry.id   AF-A0A9X4KE26-F1
#
_cell.length_a   1.000
_cell.length_b   1.000
_cell.length_c   1.000
_cell.angle_alpha   90.00
_cell.angle_beta   90.00
_cell.angle_gamma   90.00
#
_symmetry.space_group_name_H-M   'P 1'
#
loop_
_entity.id
_entity.type
_entity.pdbx_description
1 polymer ?
#
loop_
_entity_poly.entity_id
_entity_poly.type
_entity_poly.pdbx_seq_one_letter_code
_entity_poly.pdbx_strand_id
1 'polypeptide(L)'
;MSNAADCLIALRKLDNCFPVLLRSKYGNGTVYALTAPDDYAEWSRFPKEVLTTIRQYLMSDLKIYLECGGRVSIFLYDNDTFILDSFHDRQEKVKVHVDGSGRKLIDLRTGKSWTASMSGQRESVFEIPLQPLLYGMFRVI
;
A
#
# COMPACT_ATOMS: atom_id res chain seq x y z
N MET A 1 3.07 22.36 -22.53
CA MET A 1 2.87 21.27 -21.55
C MET A 1 3.58 20.05 -22.10
N SER A 2 4.60 19.56 -21.39
CA SER A 2 5.31 18.35 -21.83
C SER A 2 4.42 17.15 -21.51
N ASN A 3 3.99 16.42 -22.54
CA ASN A 3 3.24 15.17 -22.40
C ASN A 3 4.18 13.98 -22.15
N ALA A 4 5.36 14.23 -21.58
CA ALA A 4 6.32 13.18 -21.27
C ALA A 4 5.76 12.28 -20.17
N ALA A 5 5.86 10.97 -20.38
CA ALA A 5 5.55 9.99 -19.36
C ALA A 5 6.68 9.99 -18.30
N ASP A 6 6.32 10.19 -17.05
CA ASP A 6 7.22 10.05 -15.92
C ASP A 6 7.38 8.56 -15.60
N CYS A 7 8.62 8.06 -15.65
CA CYS A 7 8.95 6.72 -15.17
C CYS A 7 9.16 6.73 -13.67
N LEU A 8 8.19 6.18 -12.93
CA LEU A 8 8.22 6.14 -11.46
C LEU A 8 9.04 4.94 -10.95
N ILE A 9 8.93 3.80 -11.64
CA ILE A 9 9.63 2.56 -11.29
C ILE A 9 10.10 1.90 -12.58
N ALA A 10 11.36 1.46 -12.60
CA ALA A 10 11.93 0.66 -13.69
C ALA A 10 12.69 -0.55 -13.14
N LEU A 11 12.57 -1.68 -13.84
CA LEU A 11 13.46 -2.82 -13.68
C LEU A 11 14.69 -2.61 -14.55
N ARG A 12 15.87 -2.84 -13.98
CA ARG A 12 17.12 -2.80 -14.71
C ARG A 12 17.65 -4.21 -14.90
N LYS A 13 17.96 -4.58 -16.14
CA LYS A 13 18.67 -5.82 -16.49
C LYS A 13 19.80 -5.48 -17.44
N LEU A 14 21.03 -5.62 -16.97
CA LEU A 14 22.24 -5.21 -17.70
C LEU A 14 22.16 -3.72 -18.10
N ASP A 15 22.16 -3.44 -19.39
CA ASP A 15 22.12 -2.10 -19.96
C ASP A 15 20.69 -1.64 -20.33
N ASN A 16 19.69 -2.49 -20.12
CA ASN A 16 18.30 -2.19 -20.44
C ASN A 16 17.50 -1.80 -19.18
N CYS A 17 16.64 -0.80 -19.35
CA CYS A 17 15.66 -0.36 -18.36
C CYS A 17 14.25 -0.61 -18.88
N PHE A 18 13.46 -1.36 -18.11
CA PHE A 18 12.09 -1.71 -18.43
C PHE A 18 11.15 -1.00 -17.46
N PRO A 19 10.27 -0.11 -17.92
CA PRO A 19 9.35 0.59 -17.03
C PRO A 19 8.35 -0.39 -16.40
N VAL A 20 8.18 -0.28 -15.08
CA VAL A 20 7.15 -1.02 -14.32
C VAL A 20 5.95 -0.13 -14.07
N LEU A 21 6.19 1.11 -13.64
CA LEU A 21 5.12 2.07 -13.36
C LEU A 21 5.43 3.39 -14.07
N LEU A 22 4.56 3.74 -15.02
CA LEU A 22 4.59 5.00 -15.74
C LEU A 22 3.41 5.87 -15.32
N ARG A 23 3.64 7.17 -15.25
CA ARG A 23 2.62 8.18 -14.98
C ARG A 23 2.62 9.22 -16.09
N SER A 24 1.46 9.46 -16.69
CA SER A 24 1.30 10.50 -17.71
C SER A 24 0.10 11.38 -17.37
N LYS A 25 0.23 12.70 -17.59
CA LYS A 25 -0.92 13.61 -17.50
C LYS A 25 -1.75 13.51 -18.78
N TYR A 26 -3.07 13.41 -18.62
CA TYR A 26 -3.99 13.38 -19.75
C TYR A 26 -5.21 14.25 -19.44
N GLY A 27 -5.27 15.43 -20.05
CA GLY A 27 -6.27 16.45 -19.70
C GLY A 27 -6.15 16.87 -18.24
N ASN A 28 -7.26 16.79 -17.49
CA ASN A 28 -7.31 17.06 -16.05
C ASN A 28 -7.00 15.83 -15.18
N GLY A 29 -6.79 14.66 -15.80
CA GLY A 29 -6.54 13.40 -15.11
C GLY A 29 -5.08 12.94 -15.22
N THR A 30 -4.80 11.83 -14.53
CA THR A 30 -3.52 11.13 -14.60
C THR A 30 -3.76 9.69 -15.04
N VAL A 31 -3.02 9.22 -16.03
CA VAL A 31 -3.04 7.84 -16.49
C VAL A 31 -1.81 7.14 -15.94
N TYR A 32 -2.04 6.01 -15.27
CA TYR A 32 -0.98 5.11 -14.79
C TYR A 32 -0.94 3.87 -15.68
N ALA A 33 0.25 3.53 -16.17
CA ALA A 33 0.50 2.25 -16.83
C ALA A 33 1.38 1.40 -15.92
N LEU A 34 0.81 0.30 -15.42
CA LEU A 34 1.49 -0.69 -14.59
C LEU A 34 1.76 -1.94 -15.41
N THR A 35 3.04 -2.28 -15.61
CA THR A 35 3.45 -3.50 -16.30
C THR A 35 3.26 -4.69 -15.37
N ALA A 36 2.30 -5.56 -15.69
CA ALA A 36 2.05 -6.78 -14.94
C ALA A 36 2.93 -7.94 -15.44
N PRO A 37 3.48 -8.77 -14.55
CA PRO A 37 4.10 -10.04 -14.92
C PRO A 37 3.04 -11.03 -15.42
N ASP A 38 3.49 -12.00 -16.22
CA ASP A 38 2.62 -13.09 -16.71
C ASP A 38 2.10 -13.98 -15.58
N ASP A 39 2.91 -14.17 -14.53
CA ASP A 39 2.51 -14.86 -13.29
C ASP A 39 2.29 -13.85 -12.16
N TYR A 40 1.05 -13.79 -11.66
CA TYR A 40 0.67 -12.90 -10.58
C TYR A 40 1.41 -13.18 -9.26
N ALA A 41 1.91 -14.40 -9.04
CA ALA A 41 2.70 -14.72 -7.87
C ALA A 41 4.01 -13.92 -7.81
N GLU A 42 4.52 -13.47 -8.96
CA GLU A 42 5.77 -12.69 -9.07
C GLU A 42 5.68 -11.32 -8.39
N TRP A 43 4.47 -10.72 -8.28
CA TRP A 43 4.28 -9.48 -7.53
C TRP A 43 4.76 -9.60 -6.08
N SER A 44 4.58 -10.78 -5.48
CA SER A 44 5.00 -11.01 -4.10
C SER A 44 6.52 -11.05 -3.93
N ARG A 45 7.28 -11.16 -5.03
CA ARG A 45 8.75 -11.21 -5.03
C ARG A 45 9.37 -9.82 -5.18
N PHE A 46 8.57 -8.79 -5.45
CA PHE A 46 9.09 -7.43 -5.58
C PHE A 46 9.58 -6.90 -4.23
N PRO A 47 10.62 -6.05 -4.23
CA PRO A 47 11.08 -5.38 -3.02
C PRO A 47 9.95 -4.58 -2.35
N LYS A 48 9.98 -4.51 -1.02
CA LYS A 48 8.98 -3.79 -0.22
C LYS A 48 8.82 -2.35 -0.68
N GLU A 49 9.92 -1.69 -1.03
CA GLU A 49 9.99 -0.30 -1.48
C GLU A 49 9.23 -0.11 -2.80
N VAL A 50 9.37 -1.06 -3.72
CA VAL A 50 8.67 -1.05 -5.01
C VAL A 50 7.17 -1.21 -4.80
N LEU A 51 6.75 -2.21 -4.01
CA LEU A 51 5.34 -2.44 -3.70
C LEU A 51 4.71 -1.26 -2.96
N THR A 52 5.45 -0.66 -2.02
CA THR A 52 5.00 0.53 -1.30
C THR A 52 4.79 1.69 -2.27
N THR A 53 5.73 1.93 -3.19
CA THR A 53 5.61 3.00 -4.18
C THR A 53 4.39 2.79 -5.08
N ILE A 54 4.16 1.57 -5.57
CA ILE A 54 2.97 1.22 -6.36
C ILE A 54 1.69 1.56 -5.57
N ARG A 55 1.60 1.12 -4.30
CA ARG A 55 0.44 1.37 -3.44
C ARG A 55 0.24 2.87 -3.18
N GLN A 56 1.31 3.63 -2.93
CA GLN A 56 1.24 5.07 -2.71
C GLN A 56 0.62 5.81 -3.90
N TYR A 57 0.99 5.44 -5.13
CA TYR A 57 0.45 6.10 -6.32
C TYR A 57 -0.94 5.61 -6.71
N LEU A 58 -1.21 4.31 -6.60
CA LEU A 58 -2.49 3.74 -7.04
C LEU A 58 -3.59 3.87 -5.99
N MET A 59 -3.23 3.98 -4.71
CA MET A 59 -4.18 4.11 -3.59
C MET A 59 -4.22 5.53 -3.02
N SER A 60 -3.61 6.52 -3.67
CA SER A 60 -3.54 7.90 -3.17
C SER A 60 -4.91 8.46 -2.80
N ASP A 61 -5.93 8.18 -3.62
CA ASP A 61 -7.28 8.71 -3.44
C ASP A 61 -8.09 7.93 -2.40
N LEU A 62 -7.62 6.75 -2.01
CA LEU A 62 -8.26 5.88 -1.02
C LEU A 62 -7.87 6.23 0.42
N LYS A 63 -6.99 7.23 0.62
CA LYS A 63 -6.56 7.76 1.93
C LYS A 63 -5.87 6.76 2.86
N ILE A 64 -5.68 5.52 2.41
CA ILE A 64 -5.04 4.44 3.16
C ILE A 64 -4.16 3.65 2.20
N TYR A 65 -2.92 3.39 2.61
CA TYR A 65 -2.02 2.49 1.88
C TYR A 65 -1.16 1.66 2.83
N LEU A 66 -0.61 0.55 2.32
CA LEU A 66 0.23 -0.37 3.08
C LEU A 66 1.70 -0.24 2.71
N GLU A 67 2.55 -0.19 3.73
CA GLU A 67 4.00 -0.30 3.61
C GLU A 67 4.45 -1.65 4.21
N CYS A 68 4.40 -2.70 3.38
CA CYS A 68 4.79 -4.08 3.71
C CYS A 68 5.28 -4.82 2.47
N GLY A 69 5.78 -6.04 2.64
CA GLY A 69 6.17 -6.91 1.53
C GLY A 69 4.98 -7.36 0.67
N GLY A 70 5.21 -8.40 -0.12
CA GLY A 70 4.15 -9.12 -0.83
C GLY A 70 3.19 -9.84 0.12
N ARG A 71 2.21 -10.56 -0.44
CA ARG A 71 1.33 -11.50 0.29
C ARG A 71 0.54 -10.90 1.47
N VAL A 72 0.29 -9.60 1.43
CA VAL A 72 -0.65 -8.91 2.32
C VAL A 72 -1.67 -8.18 1.47
N SER A 73 -2.94 -8.34 1.81
CA SER A 73 -4.05 -7.68 1.11
C SER A 73 -4.83 -6.78 2.06
N ILE A 74 -5.36 -5.70 1.49
CA ILE A 74 -6.23 -4.75 2.17
C ILE A 74 -7.56 -4.67 1.44
N PHE A 75 -8.64 -4.70 2.21
CA PHE A 75 -9.99 -4.51 1.71
C PHE A 75 -10.58 -3.30 2.44
N LEU A 76 -10.85 -2.24 1.70
CA LEU A 76 -11.40 -0.99 2.22
C LEU A 76 -12.92 -0.99 2.10
N TYR A 77 -13.58 -0.39 3.09
CA TYR A 77 -15.03 -0.18 3.12
C TYR A 77 -15.34 1.31 3.25
N ASP A 78 -16.59 1.68 2.96
CA ASP A 78 -17.10 3.06 2.99
C ASP A 78 -17.43 3.59 4.40
N ASN A 79 -17.34 2.74 5.41
CA ASN A 79 -17.65 3.05 6.82
C ASN A 79 -16.40 3.21 7.69
N ASP A 80 -15.31 3.71 7.11
CA ASP A 80 -14.00 3.88 7.74
C ASP A 80 -13.42 2.59 8.34
N THR A 81 -13.85 1.43 7.82
CA THR A 81 -13.27 0.13 8.20
C THR A 81 -12.46 -0.46 7.07
N PHE A 82 -11.50 -1.30 7.46
CA PHE A 82 -10.75 -2.10 6.52
C PHE A 82 -10.40 -3.46 7.13
N ILE A 83 -10.24 -4.44 6.24
CA ILE A 83 -9.70 -5.75 6.58
C ILE A 83 -8.27 -5.82 6.06
N LEU A 84 -7.38 -6.32 6.90
CA LEU A 84 -6.00 -6.60 6.57
C LEU A 84 -5.81 -8.11 6.65
N ASP A 85 -5.45 -8.72 5.53
CA ASP A 85 -5.30 -10.18 5.41
C ASP A 85 -3.85 -10.56 5.10
N SER A 86 -3.35 -11.57 5.79
CA SER A 86 -1.97 -12.04 5.68
C SER A 86 -1.93 -13.44 5.07
N PHE A 87 -1.30 -13.54 3.89
CA PHE A 87 -1.00 -14.81 3.23
C PHE A 87 0.43 -15.28 3.51
N HIS A 88 1.08 -14.69 4.51
CA HIS A 88 2.36 -15.16 5.01
C HIS A 88 2.18 -16.31 6.00
N ASP A 89 3.13 -17.24 5.95
CA ASP A 89 3.33 -18.36 6.88
C ASP A 89 4.04 -17.93 8.19
N ARG A 90 4.55 -16.69 8.23
CA ARG A 90 5.26 -16.09 9.34
C ARG A 90 4.62 -14.78 9.78
N GLN A 91 4.88 -14.41 11.03
CA GLN A 91 4.44 -13.13 11.56
C GLN A 91 5.19 -11.99 10.84
N GLU A 92 4.44 -11.00 10.34
CA GLU A 92 5.00 -9.82 9.69
C GLU A 92 4.44 -8.54 10.33
N LYS A 93 5.29 -7.52 10.45
CA LYS A 93 4.86 -6.19 10.88
C LYS A 93 4.49 -5.38 9.64
N VAL A 94 3.23 -5.00 9.55
CA VAL A 94 2.71 -4.17 8.46
C VAL A 94 2.55 -2.74 8.97
N LYS A 95 3.06 -1.79 8.21
CA LYS A 95 2.78 -0.37 8.43
C LYS A 95 1.57 0.04 7.61
N VAL A 96 0.55 0.50 8.30
CA VAL A 96 -0.65 1.07 7.68
C VAL A 96 -0.53 2.58 7.77
N HIS A 97 -0.53 3.24 6.61
CA HIS A 97 -0.53 4.69 6.50
C HIS A 97 -1.95 5.16 6.26
N VAL A 98 -2.43 6.09 7.08
CA VAL A 98 -3.78 6.65 7.01
C VAL A 98 -3.68 8.16 6.93
N ASP A 99 -4.42 8.77 6.01
CA ASP A 99 -4.49 10.22 5.84
C ASP A 99 -5.12 10.90 7.07
N GLY A 100 -4.54 12.02 7.44
CA GLY A 100 -4.87 12.79 8.63
C GLY A 100 -3.98 12.49 9.83
N SER A 101 -3.74 13.52 10.64
CA SER A 101 -3.01 13.45 11.90
C SER A 101 -3.90 13.03 13.07
N GLY A 102 -3.35 12.32 14.06
CA GLY A 102 -4.06 12.02 15.31
C GLY A 102 -5.14 10.94 15.20
N ARG A 103 -5.11 10.14 14.12
CA ARG A 103 -6.02 9.00 13.95
C ARG A 103 -5.71 7.90 14.96
N LYS A 104 -6.72 7.10 15.26
CA LYS A 104 -6.62 5.86 16.03
C LYS A 104 -7.17 4.71 15.20
N LEU A 105 -6.62 3.52 15.42
CA LEU A 105 -7.20 2.30 14.89
C LEU A 105 -7.80 1.49 16.03
N ILE A 106 -8.99 0.94 15.82
CA ILE A 106 -9.60 -0.03 16.73
C ILE A 106 -9.75 -1.34 15.99
N ASP A 107 -9.22 -2.41 16.57
CA ASP A 107 -9.51 -3.77 16.13
C ASP A 107 -10.96 -4.12 16.53
N LEU A 108 -11.82 -4.36 15.54
CA LEU A 108 -13.24 -4.64 15.75
C LEU A 108 -13.49 -6.05 16.31
N ARG A 109 -12.51 -6.95 16.24
CA ARG A 109 -12.62 -8.31 16.80
C ARG A 109 -12.20 -8.35 18.26
N THR A 110 -11.13 -7.64 18.61
CA THR A 110 -10.55 -7.68 19.97
C THR A 110 -10.89 -6.46 20.83
N GLY A 111 -11.37 -5.38 20.23
CA GLY A 111 -11.60 -4.10 20.90
C GLY A 111 -10.30 -3.34 21.23
N LYS A 112 -9.14 -3.87 20.84
CA LYS A 112 -7.84 -3.25 21.13
C LYS A 112 -7.65 -2.00 20.29
N SER A 113 -7.29 -0.89 20.94
CA SER A 113 -6.90 0.34 20.26
C SER A 113 -5.40 0.36 19.96
N TRP A 114 -5.06 0.92 18.80
CA TRP A 114 -3.71 1.18 18.36
C TRP A 114 -3.54 2.68 18.14
N THR A 115 -2.51 3.23 18.77
CA THR A 115 -2.07 4.61 18.55
C THR A 115 -1.03 4.63 17.44
N ALA A 116 -1.00 5.69 16.65
CA ALA A 116 -0.01 5.88 15.60
C ALA A 116 1.41 5.81 16.19
N SER A 117 2.25 4.95 15.61
CA SER A 117 3.68 4.86 15.93
C SER A 117 4.42 6.11 15.45
N MET A 118 3.92 6.73 14.38
CA MET A 118 4.34 8.04 13.87
C MET A 118 3.10 8.84 13.46
N SER A 119 2.93 10.04 14.00
CA SER A 119 1.92 10.99 13.50
C SER A 119 2.66 12.13 12.82
N GLY A 120 2.72 12.09 11.48
CA GLY A 120 3.15 13.24 10.69
C GLY A 120 2.09 14.33 10.68
N GLN A 121 2.41 15.48 10.07
CA GLN A 121 1.44 16.56 9.88
C GLN A 121 0.28 16.17 8.96
N ARG A 122 0.48 15.18 8.07
CA ARG A 122 -0.52 14.75 7.08
C ARG A 122 -0.96 13.30 7.19
N GLU A 123 -0.18 12.42 7.80
CA GLU A 123 -0.48 10.98 7.86
C GLU A 123 -0.21 10.42 9.26
N SER A 124 -1.02 9.44 9.65
CA SER A 124 -0.86 8.62 10.85
C SER A 124 -0.41 7.22 10.42
N VAL A 125 0.72 6.77 10.96
CA VAL A 125 1.32 5.47 10.63
C VAL A 125 1.14 4.50 11.80
N PHE A 126 0.58 3.34 11.54
CA PHE A 126 0.34 2.30 12.53
C PHE A 126 1.16 1.05 12.21
N GLU A 127 1.97 0.59 13.16
CA GLU A 127 2.64 -0.70 13.06
C GLU A 127 1.78 -1.82 13.65
N ILE A 128 1.21 -2.66 12.78
CA ILE A 128 0.33 -3.75 13.16
C ILE A 128 1.07 -5.08 12.95
N PRO A 129 1.27 -5.89 14.00
CA PRO A 129 1.75 -7.25 13.84
C PRO A 129 0.61 -8.12 13.30
N LEU A 130 0.76 -8.61 12.07
CA LEU A 130 -0.16 -9.59 11.49
C LEU A 130 0.28 -11.01 11.83
N GLN A 131 -0.66 -11.81 12.32
CA GLN A 131 -0.46 -13.24 12.49
C GLN A 131 -0.53 -13.96 11.14
N PRO A 132 0.17 -15.10 10.99
CA PRO A 132 0.07 -15.92 9.77
C PRO A 132 -1.36 -16.36 9.48
N LEU A 133 -1.78 -16.32 8.21
CA LEU A 133 -3.05 -16.87 7.71
C LEU A 133 -4.30 -16.37 8.45
N LEU A 134 -4.21 -15.18 9.04
CA LEU A 134 -5.29 -14.55 9.79
C LEU A 134 -5.52 -13.13 9.30
N TYR A 135 -6.79 -12.75 9.30
CA TYR A 135 -7.23 -11.40 9.00
C TYR A 135 -7.49 -10.61 10.29
N GLY A 136 -7.11 -9.34 10.25
CA GLY A 136 -7.51 -8.31 11.22
C GLY A 136 -8.58 -7.41 10.62
N MET A 137 -9.54 -6.98 11.44
CA MET A 137 -10.57 -6.03 11.03
C MET A 137 -10.41 -4.76 11.85
N PHE A 138 -10.21 -3.62 11.19
CA PHE A 138 -9.88 -2.37 11.85
C PHE A 138 -10.87 -1.27 11.45
N ARG A 139 -11.12 -0.36 12.38
CA ARG A 139 -11.83 0.91 12.14
C ARG A 139 -10.89 2.08 12.42
N VAL A 140 -10.87 3.04 11.51
CA VAL A 140 -10.19 4.32 11.67
C VAL A 140 -11.11 5.28 12.43
N ILE A 141 -10.56 5.98 13.42
CA ILE A 141 -11.23 7.04 14.19
C ILE A 141 -10.35 8.28 14.20
#